data_AF-A0AAD4CHD4-F1
#
_entry.id   AF-A0AAD4CHD4-F1
#
_cell.length_a   1.000
_cell.length_b   1.000
_cell.length_c   1.000
_cell.angle_alpha   90.00
_cell.angle_beta   90.00
_cell.angle_gamma   90.00
#
_symmetry.space_group_name_H-M   'P 1'
#
loop_
_entity.id
_entity.type
_entity.pdbx_description
1 polymer ?
#
loop_
_entity_poly.entity_id
_entity_poly.type
_entity_poly.pdbx_seq_one_letter_code
_entity_poly.pdbx_strand_id
1 'polypeptide(L)'
;MKQILCEGSPYEIGHAHGKGSMKEIKRGIAFYAALFIEKAGLNWSEVRALASEFDGVIRTKWPRYYEELEGVAKGAGRDLLDIIALNVRSEIVFGRFSDGCTSLYCQGKEYAYMGQNWDWLEDQKANLIQLTIHQANLPAIHMVTEAGIIGKIGYNSSGVGVCFNAIRAKGVDKNRLPAHLGLRLALESTSAEAAAKSLEDIGMASSAYILMGDAATAIGLEFTSTTFARLPVNDHGFVAHSNHMRLHHRDIYEPKWLEDSPVRIKTMEHNVLQAGELSWDVFGELFEDESNYPCSISRAAEGASDIATLFNIAVDLKRKTAVVKEDMVPSDQDGYKSQSVLELMSLKGKVTVVTGAARGIGLALARGAGELGSDIAVLDALQEPSEDLASWGLGVRVGYYRTDVTKFDQLTETFRKINEDFGGIDNCITAAGIVLDKPFLEHQWEESARILNVNVMGTLFCAQLAAKAMQAQNRGGSIVMIASNAAYGALPSRTMAVYGASKGAITSLTRALAVELAQFGIRVNSVSPGFIATEMIMDVSRQDANLWKTFNSTPPLQRVGARQDLKGIVGYLLSDAAAYTTGTDVVVDGGLNCGRA
;
A
#
# COMPACT_ATOMS: atom_id res chain seq x y z
N MET A 1 9.79 -7.01 9.02
CA MET A 1 11.09 -6.87 9.72
C MET A 1 10.88 -6.92 11.21
N LYS A 2 11.88 -7.41 11.96
CA LYS A 2 11.88 -7.25 13.41
C LYS A 2 12.23 -5.80 13.78
N GLN A 3 11.42 -5.18 14.63
CA GLN A 3 11.67 -3.84 15.16
C GLN A 3 12.32 -3.94 16.54
N ILE A 4 13.38 -3.15 16.77
CA ILE A 4 14.10 -3.12 18.05
C ILE A 4 14.32 -1.65 18.44
N LEU A 5 13.88 -1.32 19.65
CA LEU A 5 14.16 -0.07 20.31
C LEU A 5 15.47 -0.19 21.09
N CYS A 6 16.38 0.72 20.86
CA CYS A 6 17.66 0.81 21.56
C CYS A 6 17.77 2.19 22.22
N GLU A 7 17.97 2.22 23.53
CA GLU A 7 18.12 3.47 24.28
C GLU A 7 19.25 3.37 25.31
N GLY A 8 19.84 4.52 25.64
CA GLY A 8 20.82 4.63 26.73
C GLY A 8 22.23 4.99 26.27
N SER A 9 23.22 4.50 27.01
CA SER A 9 24.63 4.59 26.66
C SER A 9 24.94 3.80 25.37
N PRO A 10 26.09 4.05 24.71
CA PRO A 10 26.47 3.31 23.51
C PRO A 10 26.48 1.80 23.73
N TYR A 11 26.99 1.35 24.89
CA TYR A 11 26.97 -0.06 25.26
C TYR A 11 25.54 -0.60 25.40
N GLU A 12 24.65 0.12 26.08
CA GLU A 12 23.26 -0.30 26.29
C GLU A 12 22.48 -0.40 24.97
N ILE A 13 22.69 0.57 24.07
CA ILE A 13 22.15 0.57 22.70
C ILE A 13 22.62 -0.68 21.96
N GLY A 14 23.93 -0.93 21.97
CA GLY A 14 24.51 -2.10 21.33
C GLY A 14 23.96 -3.40 21.92
N HIS A 15 23.91 -3.48 23.25
CA HIS A 15 23.41 -4.66 23.96
C HIS A 15 21.93 -4.93 23.66
N ALA A 16 21.09 -3.90 23.58
CA ALA A 16 19.69 -4.02 23.16
C ALA A 16 19.58 -4.53 21.72
N HIS A 17 20.37 -3.98 20.79
CA HIS A 17 20.45 -4.44 19.39
C HIS A 17 20.86 -5.92 19.32
N GLY A 18 21.97 -6.29 19.95
CA GLY A 18 22.48 -7.66 19.96
C GLY A 18 21.51 -8.66 20.57
N LYS A 19 20.94 -8.36 21.73
CA LYS A 19 19.95 -9.21 22.42
C LYS A 19 18.66 -9.32 21.61
N GLY A 20 18.22 -8.21 21.04
CA GLY A 20 17.02 -8.12 20.22
C GLY A 20 17.14 -8.84 18.88
N SER A 21 18.34 -9.07 18.35
CA SER A 21 18.55 -9.65 17.02
C SER A 21 19.50 -10.86 17.01
N MET A 22 19.68 -11.53 18.14
CA MET A 22 20.65 -12.63 18.31
C MET A 22 20.57 -13.72 17.23
N LYS A 23 19.35 -14.11 16.84
CA LYS A 23 19.13 -15.17 15.83
C LYS A 23 19.52 -14.68 14.44
N GLU A 24 19.15 -13.44 14.13
CA GLU A 24 19.44 -12.76 12.87
C GLU A 24 20.96 -12.54 12.73
N ILE A 25 21.65 -12.08 13.77
CA ILE A 25 23.12 -11.93 13.80
C ILE A 25 23.80 -13.28 13.55
N LYS A 26 23.35 -14.34 14.22
CA LYS A 26 23.90 -15.70 14.01
C LYS A 26 23.76 -16.16 12.56
N ARG A 27 22.60 -15.95 11.95
CA ARG A 27 22.36 -16.30 10.53
C ARG A 27 23.17 -15.42 9.59
N GLY A 28 23.24 -14.12 9.86
CA GLY A 28 24.04 -13.15 9.11
C GLY A 28 25.52 -13.52 9.06
N ILE A 29 26.12 -13.86 10.21
CA ILE A 29 27.50 -14.35 10.28
C ILE A 29 27.69 -15.63 9.45
N ALA A 30 26.77 -16.61 9.59
CA ALA A 30 26.87 -17.86 8.84
C ALA A 30 26.79 -17.63 7.32
N PHE A 31 25.88 -16.76 6.88
CA PHE A 31 25.77 -16.36 5.48
C PHE A 31 27.05 -15.68 4.99
N TYR A 32 27.57 -14.68 5.73
CA TYR A 32 28.77 -13.98 5.31
C TYR A 32 29.97 -14.92 5.29
N ALA A 33 30.11 -15.82 6.27
CA ALA A 33 31.15 -16.84 6.25
C ALA A 33 31.13 -17.67 4.96
N ALA A 34 29.96 -18.07 4.48
CA ALA A 34 29.83 -18.77 3.19
C ALA A 34 30.18 -17.85 2.01
N LEU A 35 29.67 -16.62 1.99
CA LEU A 35 29.89 -15.66 0.91
C LEU A 35 31.37 -15.24 0.77
N PHE A 36 32.08 -15.03 1.88
CA PHE A 36 33.52 -14.72 1.87
C PHE A 36 34.35 -15.89 1.35
N ILE A 37 33.99 -17.14 1.66
CA ILE A 37 34.63 -18.32 1.10
C ILE A 37 34.42 -18.34 -0.42
N GLU A 38 33.18 -18.20 -0.86
CA GLU A 38 32.82 -18.28 -2.28
C GLU A 38 33.46 -17.16 -3.13
N LYS A 39 33.31 -15.91 -2.70
CA LYS A 39 33.68 -14.74 -3.51
C LYS A 39 35.11 -14.24 -3.28
N ALA A 40 35.74 -14.59 -2.16
CA ALA A 40 37.07 -14.11 -1.80
C ALA A 40 38.06 -15.21 -1.40
N GLY A 41 37.62 -16.47 -1.27
CA GLY A 41 38.47 -17.57 -0.81
C GLY A 41 38.90 -17.46 0.65
N LEU A 42 38.20 -16.64 1.45
CA LEU A 42 38.54 -16.38 2.85
C LEU A 42 37.58 -17.12 3.77
N ASN A 43 38.10 -17.97 4.64
CA ASN A 43 37.30 -18.56 5.72
C ASN A 43 37.05 -17.54 6.84
N TRP A 44 36.07 -17.81 7.72
CA TRP A 44 35.68 -16.84 8.75
C TRP A 44 36.80 -16.49 9.73
N SER A 45 37.75 -17.40 9.99
CA SER A 45 38.91 -17.08 10.84
C SER A 45 39.83 -16.06 10.18
N GLU A 46 40.03 -16.15 8.87
CA GLU A 46 40.83 -15.18 8.10
C GLU A 46 40.11 -13.84 8.00
N VAL A 47 38.79 -13.85 7.81
CA VAL A 47 37.95 -12.63 7.87
C VAL A 47 38.09 -11.94 9.22
N ARG A 48 38.03 -12.69 10.33
CA ARG A 48 38.24 -12.14 11.68
C ARG A 48 39.66 -11.60 11.88
N ALA A 49 40.67 -12.25 11.30
CA ALA A 49 42.05 -11.76 11.36
C ALA A 49 42.19 -10.39 10.66
N LEU A 50 41.58 -10.22 9.48
CA LEU A 50 41.55 -8.94 8.78
C LEU A 50 40.73 -7.89 9.54
N ALA A 51 39.59 -8.26 10.11
CA ALA A 51 38.78 -7.39 10.95
C ALA A 51 39.52 -6.90 12.19
N SER A 52 40.42 -7.72 12.77
CA SER A 52 41.21 -7.35 13.95
C SER A 52 42.12 -6.15 13.71
N GLU A 53 42.50 -5.87 12.46
CA GLU A 53 43.30 -4.68 12.11
C GLU A 53 42.54 -3.37 12.29
N PHE A 54 41.20 -3.42 12.31
CA PHE A 54 40.33 -2.28 12.62
C PHE A 54 39.99 -2.17 14.11
N ASP A 55 40.16 -3.22 14.93
CA ASP A 55 39.81 -3.21 16.35
C ASP A 55 40.48 -2.05 17.11
N GLY A 56 41.82 -1.99 17.04
CA GLY A 56 42.59 -0.96 17.74
C GLY A 56 42.31 0.45 17.22
N VAL A 57 42.07 0.60 15.91
CA VAL A 57 41.77 1.89 15.29
C VAL A 57 40.41 2.40 15.74
N ILE A 58 39.37 1.55 15.67
CA ILE A 58 38.01 1.92 16.08
C ILE A 58 37.97 2.23 17.56
N ARG A 59 38.61 1.40 18.41
CA ARG A 59 38.71 1.64 19.85
C ARG A 59 39.31 3.01 20.18
N THR A 60 40.35 3.40 19.46
CA THR A 60 41.10 4.63 19.74
C THR A 60 40.42 5.86 19.17
N LYS A 61 39.96 5.81 17.91
CA LYS A 61 39.44 6.97 17.18
C LYS A 61 37.93 7.18 17.35
N TRP A 62 37.18 6.09 17.52
CA TRP A 62 35.72 6.12 17.64
C TRP A 62 35.25 5.28 18.84
N PRO A 63 35.71 5.61 20.07
CA PRO A 63 35.46 4.80 21.27
C PRO A 63 33.96 4.57 21.53
N ARG A 64 33.11 5.54 21.15
CA ARG A 64 31.66 5.44 21.30
C ARG A 64 31.04 4.36 20.41
N TYR A 65 31.50 4.25 19.16
CA TYR A 65 31.07 3.18 18.26
C TYR A 65 31.68 1.84 18.67
N TYR A 66 32.92 1.85 19.18
CA TYR A 66 33.54 0.66 19.72
C TYR A 66 32.73 0.05 20.87
N GLU A 67 32.34 0.89 21.84
CA GLU A 67 31.52 0.51 22.98
C GLU A 67 30.14 -0.05 22.55
N GLU A 68 29.53 0.53 21.51
CA GLU A 68 28.30 -0.03 20.93
C GLU A 68 28.53 -1.41 20.28
N LEU A 69 29.62 -1.60 19.53
CA LEU A 69 29.97 -2.91 18.95
C LEU A 69 30.21 -3.96 20.04
N GLU A 70 30.84 -3.58 21.16
CA GLU A 70 30.98 -4.43 22.36
C GLU A 70 29.62 -4.82 22.94
N GLY A 71 28.71 -3.86 23.04
CA GLY A 71 27.32 -4.09 23.43
C GLY A 71 26.64 -5.11 22.51
N VAL A 72 26.71 -4.91 21.20
CA VAL A 72 26.10 -5.82 20.19
C VAL A 72 26.66 -7.23 20.34
N ALA A 73 27.99 -7.37 20.46
CA ALA A 73 28.63 -8.66 20.64
C ALA A 73 28.16 -9.37 21.91
N LYS A 74 28.12 -8.64 23.04
CA LYS A 74 27.67 -9.20 24.31
C LYS A 74 26.19 -9.59 24.27
N GLY A 75 25.34 -8.73 23.74
CA GLY A 75 23.90 -8.98 23.64
C GLY A 75 23.57 -10.18 22.74
N ALA A 76 24.34 -10.37 21.67
CA ALA A 76 24.19 -11.49 20.73
C ALA A 76 24.87 -12.79 21.19
N GLY A 77 25.65 -12.77 22.28
CA GLY A 77 26.48 -13.90 22.70
C GLY A 77 27.53 -14.27 21.66
N ARG A 78 28.18 -13.26 21.05
CA ARG A 78 29.18 -13.39 19.99
C ARG A 78 30.52 -12.79 20.41
N ASP A 79 31.56 -13.17 19.67
CA ASP A 79 32.86 -12.53 19.81
C ASP A 79 32.82 -11.14 19.17
N LEU A 80 33.52 -10.17 19.76
CA LEU A 80 33.55 -8.80 19.24
C LEU A 80 34.07 -8.73 17.81
N LEU A 81 35.06 -9.56 17.46
CA LEU A 81 35.61 -9.57 16.10
C LEU A 81 34.59 -10.07 15.07
N ASP A 82 33.59 -10.86 15.46
CA ASP A 82 32.50 -11.23 14.56
C ASP A 82 31.67 -9.98 14.19
N ILE A 83 31.39 -9.12 15.17
CA ILE A 83 30.59 -7.90 14.97
C ILE A 83 31.40 -6.83 14.24
N ILE A 84 32.69 -6.68 14.56
CA ILE A 84 33.60 -5.80 13.80
C ILE A 84 33.64 -6.26 12.35
N ALA A 85 33.80 -7.56 12.08
CA ALA A 85 33.84 -8.10 10.71
C ALA A 85 32.57 -7.76 9.90
N LEU A 86 31.38 -7.80 10.51
CA LEU A 86 30.14 -7.37 9.84
C LEU A 86 30.15 -5.88 9.46
N ASN A 87 30.71 -5.03 10.32
CA ASN A 87 30.73 -3.57 10.17
C ASN A 87 31.90 -3.04 9.32
N VAL A 88 32.88 -3.88 9.00
CA VAL A 88 34.01 -3.55 8.10
C VAL A 88 34.06 -4.46 6.87
N ARG A 89 32.95 -5.11 6.54
CA ARG A 89 32.90 -6.10 5.46
C ARG A 89 33.30 -5.51 4.11
N SER A 90 32.94 -4.26 3.84
CA SER A 90 33.28 -3.56 2.60
C SER A 90 34.79 -3.37 2.47
N GLU A 91 35.45 -3.07 3.59
CA GLU A 91 36.89 -2.90 3.71
C GLU A 91 37.65 -4.23 3.60
N ILE A 92 37.06 -5.37 4.00
CA ILE A 92 37.72 -6.68 3.91
C ILE A 92 37.78 -7.18 2.45
N VAL A 93 36.73 -6.96 1.66
CA VAL A 93 36.65 -7.47 0.28
C VAL A 93 36.82 -6.42 -0.81
N PHE A 94 37.07 -5.15 -0.48
CA PHE A 94 37.41 -4.07 -1.42
C PHE A 94 36.42 -3.94 -2.60
N GLY A 95 35.11 -4.02 -2.33
CA GLY A 95 34.11 -3.96 -3.39
C GLY A 95 34.08 -5.21 -4.30
N ARG A 96 34.64 -6.35 -3.89
CA ARG A 96 34.49 -7.59 -4.68
C ARG A 96 33.05 -8.09 -4.74
N PHE A 97 32.18 -7.66 -3.82
CA PHE A 97 30.74 -7.94 -3.91
C PHE A 97 30.06 -6.93 -4.82
N SER A 98 29.13 -7.40 -5.64
CA SER A 98 28.25 -6.52 -6.43
C SER A 98 26.88 -6.47 -5.77
N ASP A 99 26.42 -5.28 -5.42
CA ASP A 99 25.02 -4.92 -5.14
C ASP A 99 24.36 -4.25 -6.36
N GLY A 100 23.02 -4.21 -6.35
CA GLY A 100 22.19 -3.65 -7.42
C GLY A 100 21.46 -2.36 -7.04
N CYS A 101 21.76 -1.75 -5.90
CA CYS A 101 20.93 -0.71 -5.29
C CYS A 101 20.66 0.53 -6.17
N THR A 102 19.47 1.14 -6.01
CA THR A 102 19.09 2.40 -6.66
C THR A 102 18.62 3.39 -5.59
N SER A 103 19.21 4.59 -5.54
CA SER A 103 18.81 5.66 -4.60
C SER A 103 18.39 6.94 -5.33
N LEU A 104 17.45 7.66 -4.73
CA LEU A 104 16.86 8.89 -5.28
C LEU A 104 16.58 9.89 -4.16
N TYR A 105 16.83 11.17 -4.44
CA TYR A 105 16.25 12.30 -3.73
C TYR A 105 15.55 13.22 -4.73
N CYS A 106 14.35 13.69 -4.40
CA CYS A 106 13.57 14.65 -5.17
C CYS A 106 13.02 15.76 -4.27
N GLN A 107 13.11 17.00 -4.71
CA GLN A 107 12.57 18.16 -4.02
C GLN A 107 11.68 18.98 -4.96
N GLY A 108 10.53 19.38 -4.44
CA GLY A 108 9.63 20.36 -5.04
C GLY A 108 9.38 21.50 -4.08
N LYS A 109 8.42 22.38 -4.43
CA LYS A 109 8.05 23.50 -3.54
C LYS A 109 7.54 22.98 -2.19
N GLU A 110 6.65 21.98 -2.23
CA GLU A 110 5.96 21.48 -1.04
C GLU A 110 6.59 20.20 -0.45
N TYR A 111 7.48 19.51 -1.15
CA TYR A 111 8.04 18.23 -0.69
C TYR A 111 9.58 18.14 -0.76
N ALA A 112 10.14 17.26 0.06
CA ALA A 112 11.51 16.76 -0.04
C ALA A 112 11.49 15.26 0.29
N TYR A 113 11.60 14.43 -0.73
CA TYR A 113 11.48 12.99 -0.65
C TYR A 113 12.81 12.31 -0.97
N MET A 114 13.07 11.20 -0.30
CA MET A 114 14.28 10.41 -0.47
C MET A 114 13.92 8.93 -0.39
N GLY A 115 14.59 8.09 -1.15
CA GLY A 115 14.34 6.66 -1.07
C GLY A 115 15.42 5.81 -1.72
N GLN A 116 15.33 4.51 -1.47
CA GLN A 116 16.24 3.52 -2.00
C GLN A 116 15.61 2.14 -2.08
N ASN A 117 15.84 1.45 -3.21
CA ASN A 117 15.81 -0.01 -3.28
C ASN A 117 17.18 -0.58 -2.90
N TRP A 118 17.19 -1.49 -1.92
CA TRP A 118 18.37 -2.23 -1.51
C TRP A 118 18.36 -3.63 -2.11
N ASP A 119 19.26 -3.86 -3.05
CA ASP A 119 19.34 -5.10 -3.81
C ASP A 119 20.49 -5.97 -3.32
N TRP A 120 20.17 -7.19 -2.90
CA TRP A 120 21.15 -8.13 -2.37
C TRP A 120 20.68 -9.58 -2.52
N LEU A 121 21.47 -10.53 -2.02
CA LEU A 121 21.14 -11.95 -2.04
C LEU A 121 19.95 -12.24 -1.11
N GLU A 122 18.94 -12.96 -1.61
CA GLU A 122 17.66 -13.19 -0.93
C GLU A 122 17.79 -13.83 0.46
N ASP A 123 18.80 -14.68 0.67
CA ASP A 123 19.12 -15.29 1.96
C ASP A 123 19.33 -14.28 3.09
N GLN A 124 19.68 -13.03 2.77
CA GLN A 124 19.81 -11.95 3.77
C GLN A 124 18.50 -11.31 4.19
N LYS A 125 17.41 -11.50 3.43
CA LYS A 125 16.12 -10.87 3.72
C LYS A 125 15.66 -11.17 5.15
N ALA A 126 15.83 -12.42 5.59
CA ALA A 126 15.49 -12.87 6.95
C ALA A 126 16.37 -12.28 8.07
N ASN A 127 17.43 -11.55 7.74
CA ASN A 127 18.37 -10.95 8.70
C ASN A 127 18.30 -9.42 8.72
N LEU A 128 17.42 -8.82 7.92
CA LEU A 128 17.10 -7.40 8.00
C LEU A 128 16.29 -7.13 9.27
N ILE A 129 16.55 -5.98 9.89
CA ILE A 129 15.87 -5.48 11.08
C ILE A 129 15.69 -3.96 10.97
N GLN A 130 14.72 -3.45 11.73
CA GLN A 130 14.51 -2.02 11.93
C GLN A 130 15.00 -1.64 13.32
N LEU A 131 15.90 -0.65 13.39
CA LEU A 131 16.38 -0.08 14.64
C LEU A 131 15.80 1.32 14.83
N THR A 132 15.26 1.57 16.02
CA THR A 132 15.04 2.92 16.54
C THR A 132 16.04 3.16 17.67
N ILE A 133 16.89 4.17 17.52
CA ILE A 133 17.97 4.46 18.47
C ILE A 133 17.74 5.81 19.12
N HIS A 134 17.64 5.83 20.44
CA HIS A 134 17.58 7.03 21.26
C HIS A 134 18.89 7.24 22.02
N GLN A 135 19.52 8.37 21.79
CA GLN A 135 20.83 8.73 22.32
C GLN A 135 20.74 10.10 22.97
N ALA A 136 21.39 10.29 24.11
CA ALA A 136 21.43 11.60 24.75
C ALA A 136 22.17 12.61 23.85
N ASN A 137 21.57 13.79 23.65
CA ASN A 137 22.14 14.93 22.91
C ASN A 137 22.42 14.68 21.42
N LEU A 138 21.86 13.63 20.83
CA LEU A 138 21.95 13.35 19.40
C LEU A 138 20.55 13.12 18.81
N PRO A 139 20.39 13.27 17.48
CA PRO A 139 19.14 12.93 16.82
C PRO A 139 18.75 11.47 17.08
N ALA A 140 17.46 11.21 17.26
CA ALA A 140 16.96 9.84 17.29
C ALA A 140 17.03 9.26 15.87
N ILE A 141 17.51 8.04 15.73
CA ILE A 141 17.74 7.38 14.43
C ILE A 141 16.67 6.33 14.18
N HIS A 142 16.15 6.28 12.97
CA HIS A 142 15.28 5.21 12.47
C HIS A 142 15.91 4.64 11.21
N MET A 143 16.34 3.38 11.24
CA MET A 143 17.03 2.76 10.11
C MET A 143 16.65 1.31 9.88
N VAL A 144 16.76 0.88 8.62
CA VAL A 144 16.80 -0.51 8.22
C VAL A 144 18.26 -0.93 8.12
N THR A 145 18.62 -2.02 8.80
CA THR A 145 19.98 -2.56 8.79
C THR A 145 19.97 -4.08 8.72
N GLU A 146 21.12 -4.66 8.39
CA GLU A 146 21.36 -6.08 8.64
C GLU A 146 21.75 -6.25 10.11
N ALA A 147 21.20 -7.26 10.76
CA ALA A 147 21.42 -7.47 12.19
C ALA A 147 22.92 -7.56 12.53
N GLY A 148 23.35 -6.75 13.50
CA GLY A 148 24.75 -6.61 13.93
C GLY A 148 25.47 -5.40 13.34
N ILE A 149 24.92 -4.73 12.32
CA ILE A 149 25.51 -3.52 11.71
C ILE A 149 24.92 -2.25 12.34
N ILE A 150 25.78 -1.35 12.81
CA ILE A 150 25.40 -0.19 13.63
C ILE A 150 25.03 1.07 12.83
N GLY A 151 25.27 1.08 11.51
CA GLY A 151 24.93 2.19 10.63
C GLY A 151 24.59 1.69 9.23
N LYS A 152 23.42 2.08 8.72
CA LYS A 152 22.91 1.65 7.42
C LYS A 152 21.99 2.71 6.80
N ILE A 153 20.79 2.33 6.33
CA ILE A 153 19.91 3.19 5.54
C ILE A 153 18.75 3.64 6.41
N GLY A 154 18.46 4.94 6.46
CA GLY A 154 17.43 5.45 7.34
C GLY A 154 17.33 6.97 7.38
N TYR A 155 16.72 7.48 8.44
CA TYR A 155 16.62 8.92 8.71
C TYR A 155 16.67 9.20 10.21
N ASN A 156 16.75 10.48 10.58
CA ASN A 156 16.78 10.89 11.98
C ASN A 156 15.78 11.99 12.34
N SER A 157 15.64 12.27 13.64
CA SER A 157 14.71 13.29 14.16
C SER A 157 15.06 14.73 13.79
N SER A 158 16.28 15.00 13.29
CA SER A 158 16.64 16.28 12.69
C SER A 158 16.13 16.43 11.26
N GLY A 159 15.68 15.34 10.63
CA GLY A 159 15.21 15.31 9.24
C GLY A 159 16.32 14.98 8.24
N VAL A 160 17.46 14.43 8.68
CA VAL A 160 18.52 13.93 7.78
C VAL A 160 18.21 12.49 7.41
N GLY A 161 18.08 12.22 6.10
CA GLY A 161 18.01 10.89 5.51
C GLY A 161 19.35 10.46 4.92
N VAL A 162 19.60 9.15 4.92
CA VAL A 162 20.84 8.52 4.46
C VAL A 162 20.52 7.25 3.65
N CYS A 163 20.99 7.21 2.40
CA CYS A 163 21.00 6.02 1.55
C CYS A 163 22.43 5.58 1.23
N PHE A 164 22.62 4.32 0.83
CA PHE A 164 23.94 3.72 0.62
C PHE A 164 23.99 2.90 -0.66
N ASN A 165 25.00 3.12 -1.51
CA ASN A 165 25.26 2.27 -2.67
C ASN A 165 26.73 1.87 -2.69
N ALA A 166 27.06 0.59 -2.92
CA ALA A 166 28.46 0.20 -3.05
C ALA A 166 29.07 0.69 -4.37
N ILE A 167 30.39 0.90 -4.34
CA ILE A 167 31.24 1.26 -5.49
C ILE A 167 32.45 0.35 -5.49
N ARG A 168 33.00 0.04 -6.69
CA ARG A 168 34.03 -1.00 -6.86
C ARG A 168 35.45 -0.47 -6.95
N ALA A 169 35.69 0.75 -6.51
CA ALA A 169 37.01 1.33 -6.58
C ALA A 169 37.96 0.62 -5.61
N LYS A 170 39.13 0.23 -6.12
CA LYS A 170 40.17 -0.42 -5.31
C LYS A 170 40.78 0.57 -4.33
N GLY A 171 41.08 0.10 -3.13
CA GLY A 171 41.80 0.86 -2.10
C GLY A 171 41.21 0.63 -0.73
N VAL A 172 42.08 0.58 0.29
CA VAL A 172 41.67 0.64 1.69
C VAL A 172 42.65 1.50 2.47
N ASP A 173 42.15 2.34 3.36
CA ASP A 173 42.96 2.99 4.39
C ASP A 173 42.40 2.59 5.76
N LYS A 174 43.08 1.66 6.42
CA LYS A 174 42.66 1.10 7.71
C LYS A 174 42.68 2.14 8.85
N ASN A 175 43.28 3.31 8.62
CA ASN A 175 43.29 4.41 9.59
C ASN A 175 42.09 5.36 9.45
N ARG A 176 41.23 5.17 8.45
CA ARG A 176 40.07 6.01 8.14
C ARG A 176 38.76 5.35 8.58
N LEU A 177 37.66 6.07 8.45
CA LEU A 177 36.35 5.65 8.95
C LEU A 177 35.75 4.53 8.06
N PRO A 178 35.43 3.34 8.60
CA PRO A 178 34.73 2.31 7.84
C PRO A 178 33.38 2.77 7.30
N ALA A 179 32.96 2.26 6.14
CA ALA A 179 31.76 2.71 5.43
C ALA A 179 30.50 2.71 6.31
N HIS A 180 30.24 1.62 7.03
CA HIS A 180 29.05 1.51 7.90
C HIS A 180 29.13 2.42 9.14
N LEU A 181 30.32 2.73 9.63
CA LEU A 181 30.51 3.73 10.70
C LEU A 181 30.33 5.15 10.16
N GLY A 182 30.68 5.40 8.89
CA GLY A 182 30.36 6.63 8.18
C GLY A 182 28.86 6.84 8.01
N LEU A 183 28.11 5.78 7.66
CA LEU A 183 26.65 5.83 7.63
C LEU A 183 26.07 6.18 8.99
N ARG A 184 26.60 5.60 10.08
CA ARG A 184 26.19 5.95 11.44
C ARG A 184 26.46 7.43 11.76
N LEU A 185 27.63 7.93 11.39
CA LEU A 185 27.97 9.34 11.58
C LEU A 185 27.02 10.28 10.80
N ALA A 186 26.68 9.93 9.56
CA ALA A 186 25.72 10.69 8.77
C ALA A 186 24.33 10.68 9.41
N LEU A 187 23.87 9.54 9.92
CA LEU A 187 22.60 9.41 10.65
C LEU A 187 22.58 10.16 11.99
N GLU A 188 23.73 10.49 12.58
CA GLU A 188 23.84 11.30 13.79
C GLU A 188 23.93 12.81 13.51
N SER A 189 24.06 13.21 12.25
CA SER A 189 24.24 14.60 11.84
C SER A 189 22.92 15.39 11.83
N THR A 190 23.01 16.71 11.96
CA THR A 190 21.83 17.60 12.03
C THR A 190 21.44 18.24 10.69
N SER A 191 22.26 18.08 9.65
CA SER A 191 21.96 18.48 8.26
C SER A 191 22.77 17.63 7.28
N ALA A 192 22.33 17.57 6.02
CA ALA A 192 23.03 16.86 4.95
C ALA A 192 24.44 17.42 4.70
N GLU A 193 24.59 18.75 4.75
CA GLU A 193 25.89 19.42 4.58
C GLU A 193 26.86 19.12 5.74
N ALA A 194 26.37 19.14 6.98
CA ALA A 194 27.19 18.78 8.14
C ALA A 194 27.66 17.32 8.08
N ALA A 195 26.80 16.42 7.60
CA ALA A 195 27.15 15.01 7.38
C ALA A 195 28.26 14.88 6.33
N ALA A 196 28.06 15.45 5.14
CA ALA A 196 29.03 15.37 4.04
C ALA A 196 30.39 15.94 4.44
N LYS A 197 30.40 17.14 5.06
CA LYS A 197 31.63 17.78 5.53
C LYS A 197 32.37 16.92 6.56
N SER A 198 31.66 16.32 7.50
CA SER A 198 32.28 15.48 8.53
C SER A 198 32.94 14.24 7.93
N LEU A 199 32.30 13.61 6.94
CA LEU A 199 32.88 12.46 6.23
C LEU A 199 34.14 12.83 5.43
N GLU A 200 34.13 13.98 4.76
CA GLU A 200 35.29 14.49 4.02
C GLU A 200 36.47 14.84 4.95
N ASP A 201 36.19 15.53 6.07
CA ASP A 201 37.21 15.94 7.04
C ASP A 201 37.88 14.71 7.70
N ILE A 202 37.11 13.65 7.98
CA ILE A 202 37.61 12.41 8.61
C ILE A 202 38.27 11.48 7.58
N GLY A 203 37.73 11.41 6.37
CA GLY A 203 38.10 10.45 5.34
C GLY A 203 37.48 9.06 5.55
N MET A 204 37.27 8.33 4.44
CA MET A 204 36.64 7.00 4.43
C MET A 204 37.66 5.89 4.19
N ALA A 205 37.43 4.72 4.78
CA ALA A 205 38.36 3.58 4.71
C ALA A 205 38.27 2.81 3.40
N SER A 206 37.12 2.83 2.72
CA SER A 206 36.86 2.09 1.48
C SER A 206 36.15 3.00 0.47
N SER A 207 35.65 2.43 -0.63
CA SER A 207 34.86 3.13 -1.62
C SER A 207 33.36 2.82 -1.52
N ALA A 208 32.54 3.85 -1.65
CA ALA A 208 31.09 3.73 -1.77
C ALA A 208 30.49 5.06 -2.22
N TYR A 209 29.16 5.08 -2.30
CA TYR A 209 28.36 6.28 -2.43
C TYR A 209 27.38 6.37 -1.25
N ILE A 210 27.31 7.56 -0.65
CA ILE A 210 26.30 7.90 0.37
C ILE A 210 25.49 9.08 -0.14
N LEU A 211 24.17 8.93 -0.23
CA LEU A 211 23.27 10.04 -0.46
C LEU A 211 22.76 10.53 0.88
N MET A 212 22.99 11.81 1.19
CA MET A 212 22.49 12.48 2.39
C MET A 212 21.49 13.55 1.97
N GLY A 213 20.31 13.56 2.56
CA GLY A 213 19.26 14.53 2.22
C GLY A 213 18.60 15.11 3.46
N ASP A 214 18.15 16.36 3.39
CA ASP A 214 17.26 16.99 4.35
C ASP A 214 16.18 17.79 3.63
N ALA A 215 15.37 18.53 4.39
CA ALA A 215 14.28 19.33 3.82
C ALA A 215 14.76 20.46 2.89
N ALA A 216 16.02 20.90 3.02
CA ALA A 216 16.58 22.00 2.28
C ALA A 216 17.33 21.54 1.02
N THR A 217 18.09 20.44 1.08
CA THR A 217 18.89 19.95 -0.05
C THR A 217 19.27 18.47 0.10
N ALA A 218 19.99 17.94 -0.90
CA ALA A 218 20.71 16.68 -0.80
C ALA A 218 22.10 16.74 -1.42
N ILE A 219 22.98 15.86 -0.94
CA ILE A 219 24.35 15.70 -1.36
C ILE A 219 24.62 14.22 -1.54
N GLY A 220 24.84 13.80 -2.78
CA GLY A 220 25.48 12.53 -3.07
C GLY A 220 26.99 12.66 -2.86
N LEU A 221 27.59 11.72 -2.16
CA LEU A 221 29.03 11.70 -1.92
C LEU A 221 29.62 10.40 -2.45
N GLU A 222 30.29 10.47 -3.61
CA GLU A 222 31.16 9.41 -4.10
C GLU A 222 32.51 9.53 -3.38
N PHE A 223 33.02 8.42 -2.85
CA PHE A 223 34.31 8.42 -2.16
C PHE A 223 35.11 7.15 -2.38
N THR A 224 36.42 7.28 -2.15
CA THR A 224 37.37 6.19 -2.02
C THR A 224 38.19 6.36 -0.74
N SER A 225 39.17 5.49 -0.54
CA SER A 225 40.16 5.67 0.53
C SER A 225 41.05 6.91 0.38
N THR A 226 41.01 7.61 -0.77
CA THR A 226 41.92 8.73 -1.08
C THR A 226 41.24 9.95 -1.70
N THR A 227 39.98 9.85 -2.14
CA THR A 227 39.31 10.91 -2.91
C THR A 227 37.83 11.02 -2.54
N PHE A 228 37.26 12.21 -2.74
CA PHE A 228 35.85 12.52 -2.58
C PHE A 228 35.35 13.33 -3.78
N ALA A 229 34.09 13.13 -4.13
CA ALA A 229 33.39 13.95 -5.11
C ALA A 229 31.92 14.12 -4.71
N ARG A 230 31.44 15.36 -4.71
CA ARG A 230 30.06 15.70 -4.36
C ARG A 230 29.21 15.77 -5.62
N LEU A 231 28.09 15.04 -5.61
CA LEU A 231 27.04 15.08 -6.61
C LEU A 231 25.84 15.87 -6.04
N PRO A 232 25.64 17.13 -6.45
CA PRO A 232 24.54 17.95 -5.95
C PRO A 232 23.20 17.56 -6.59
N VAL A 233 22.10 18.05 -6.00
CA VAL A 233 20.79 18.10 -6.66
C VAL A 233 20.91 18.85 -7.98
N ASN A 234 20.36 18.28 -9.06
CA ASN A 234 20.42 18.87 -10.40
C ASN A 234 19.43 20.05 -10.57
N ASP A 235 19.49 20.72 -11.72
CA ASP A 235 18.60 21.85 -12.04
C ASP A 235 17.11 21.48 -12.13
N HIS A 236 16.78 20.19 -12.15
CA HIS A 236 15.43 19.65 -12.13
C HIS A 236 14.96 19.24 -10.72
N GLY A 237 15.74 19.51 -9.68
CA GLY A 237 15.35 19.29 -8.29
C GLY A 237 15.52 17.85 -7.80
N PHE A 238 16.34 17.02 -8.44
CA PHE A 238 16.60 15.65 -7.97
C PHE A 238 18.07 15.21 -8.11
N VAL A 239 18.42 14.12 -7.43
CA VAL A 239 19.69 13.39 -7.62
C VAL A 239 19.43 11.89 -7.49
N ALA A 240 19.90 11.12 -8.46
CA ALA A 240 19.78 9.66 -8.49
C ALA A 240 21.15 9.00 -8.57
N HIS A 241 21.29 7.81 -8.00
CA HIS A 241 22.52 7.04 -8.06
C HIS A 241 22.28 5.53 -8.02
N SER A 242 23.18 4.78 -8.65
CA SER A 242 23.25 3.32 -8.58
C SER A 242 24.60 2.89 -8.03
N ASN A 243 25.37 2.07 -8.71
CA ASN A 243 26.53 1.37 -8.13
C ASN A 243 27.82 1.56 -8.96
N HIS A 244 27.93 2.66 -9.70
CA HIS A 244 29.15 3.03 -10.42
C HIS A 244 29.50 4.49 -10.14
N MET A 245 30.77 4.85 -10.23
CA MET A 245 31.19 6.25 -10.13
C MET A 245 30.67 7.05 -11.32
N ARG A 246 29.99 8.16 -11.05
CA ARG A 246 29.58 9.14 -12.07
C ARG A 246 30.59 10.27 -12.19
N LEU A 247 31.35 10.55 -11.13
CA LEU A 247 32.29 11.66 -11.06
C LEU A 247 33.73 11.20 -11.30
N HIS A 248 34.58 12.14 -11.72
CA HIS A 248 35.98 11.83 -12.00
C HIS A 248 36.79 11.75 -10.69
N HIS A 249 37.32 10.56 -10.41
CA HIS A 249 38.25 10.30 -9.31
C HIS A 249 39.68 10.12 -9.84
N ARG A 250 40.57 11.05 -9.50
CA ARG A 250 41.96 11.04 -9.97
C ARG A 250 42.70 9.79 -9.47
N ASP A 251 43.40 9.11 -10.38
CA ASP A 251 44.24 7.93 -10.09
C ASP A 251 43.46 6.75 -9.47
N ILE A 252 42.12 6.72 -9.65
CA ILE A 252 41.25 5.63 -9.22
C ILE A 252 40.84 4.78 -10.42
N TYR A 253 40.94 3.47 -10.25
CA TYR A 253 40.40 2.49 -11.19
C TYR A 253 39.16 1.82 -10.59
N GLU A 254 38.03 2.00 -11.27
CA GLU A 254 36.80 1.25 -11.02
C GLU A 254 36.67 0.12 -12.07
N PRO A 255 36.75 -1.16 -11.65
CA PRO A 255 36.35 -2.28 -12.48
C PRO A 255 34.89 -2.18 -12.93
N LYS A 256 34.57 -2.71 -14.11
CA LYS A 256 33.20 -2.76 -14.64
C LYS A 256 32.20 -3.30 -13.60
N TRP A 257 31.14 -2.54 -13.34
CA TRP A 257 30.00 -2.97 -12.50
C TRP A 257 29.01 -3.85 -13.29
N LEU A 258 27.91 -4.25 -12.65
CA LEU A 258 26.71 -4.76 -13.32
C LEU A 258 26.33 -3.83 -14.47
N GLU A 259 26.11 -4.40 -15.67
CA GLU A 259 25.88 -3.64 -16.90
C GLU A 259 24.63 -2.76 -16.82
N ASP A 260 23.69 -3.12 -15.96
CA ASP A 260 22.44 -2.40 -15.71
C ASP A 260 22.60 -1.13 -14.83
N SER A 261 23.74 -0.94 -14.16
CA SER A 261 23.91 0.16 -13.20
C SER A 261 23.71 1.55 -13.83
N PRO A 262 24.30 1.88 -14.99
CA PRO A 262 23.97 3.09 -15.74
C PRO A 262 22.54 3.12 -16.30
N VAL A 263 21.95 1.95 -16.60
CA VAL A 263 20.59 1.85 -17.14
C VAL A 263 19.57 2.26 -16.07
N ARG A 264 19.69 1.74 -14.86
CA ARG A 264 18.78 2.08 -13.74
C ARG A 264 18.80 3.55 -13.38
N ILE A 265 19.96 4.22 -13.42
CA ILE A 265 20.02 5.68 -13.25
C ILE A 265 19.20 6.35 -14.34
N LYS A 266 19.47 6.05 -15.62
CA LYS A 266 18.76 6.68 -16.74
C LYS A 266 17.25 6.45 -16.68
N THR A 267 16.83 5.23 -16.32
CA THR A 267 15.42 4.90 -16.11
C THR A 267 14.82 5.74 -14.98
N MET A 268 15.50 5.82 -13.82
CA MET A 268 15.02 6.62 -12.70
C MET A 268 14.93 8.11 -13.04
N GLU A 269 15.97 8.67 -13.66
CA GLU A 269 15.99 10.07 -14.11
C GLU A 269 14.88 10.34 -15.14
N HIS A 270 14.63 9.40 -16.06
CA HIS A 270 13.53 9.49 -17.03
C HIS A 270 12.15 9.46 -16.35
N ASN A 271 11.92 8.51 -15.43
CA ASN A 271 10.65 8.35 -14.74
C ASN A 271 10.31 9.57 -13.88
N VAL A 272 11.31 10.15 -13.19
CA VAL A 272 11.14 11.40 -12.44
C VAL A 272 10.75 12.56 -13.36
N LEU A 273 11.45 12.73 -14.49
CA LEU A 273 11.16 13.79 -15.45
C LEU A 273 9.78 13.64 -16.10
N GLN A 274 9.33 12.41 -16.36
CA GLN A 274 7.99 12.12 -16.88
C GLN A 274 6.89 12.44 -15.86
N ALA A 275 7.12 12.12 -14.58
CA ALA A 275 6.15 12.34 -13.52
C ALA A 275 5.96 13.83 -13.16
N GLY A 276 7.01 14.65 -13.30
CA GLY A 276 6.94 16.07 -12.99
C GLY A 276 6.87 16.35 -11.49
N GLU A 277 5.82 17.05 -11.03
CA GLU A 277 5.61 17.32 -9.59
C GLU A 277 5.13 16.05 -8.88
N LEU A 278 5.88 15.58 -7.88
CA LEU A 278 5.65 14.28 -7.26
C LEU A 278 4.71 14.37 -6.06
N SER A 279 3.68 13.54 -6.05
CA SER A 279 2.95 13.16 -4.84
C SER A 279 3.74 12.08 -4.06
N TRP A 280 3.36 11.85 -2.80
CA TRP A 280 3.98 10.81 -1.98
C TRP A 280 3.84 9.41 -2.59
N ASP A 281 2.66 9.09 -3.12
CA ASP A 281 2.38 7.77 -3.69
C ASP A 281 3.19 7.56 -4.99
N VAL A 282 3.20 8.56 -5.87
CA VAL A 282 3.98 8.52 -7.12
C VAL A 282 5.48 8.38 -6.84
N PHE A 283 6.00 9.04 -5.79
CA PHE A 283 7.40 8.87 -5.41
C PHE A 283 7.73 7.41 -5.03
N GLY A 284 6.83 6.73 -4.34
CA GLY A 284 6.98 5.31 -4.00
C GLY A 284 6.94 4.40 -5.23
N GLU A 285 6.05 4.68 -6.18
CA GLU A 285 5.88 3.91 -7.43
C GLU A 285 7.13 3.95 -8.33
N LEU A 286 7.95 5.00 -8.27
CA LEU A 286 9.22 5.08 -9.03
C LEU A 286 10.17 3.90 -8.73
N PHE A 287 10.07 3.32 -7.54
CA PHE A 287 10.89 2.19 -7.11
C PHE A 287 10.30 0.83 -7.49
N GLU A 288 9.10 0.80 -8.07
CA GLU A 288 8.41 -0.41 -8.56
C GLU A 288 8.67 -0.63 -10.06
N ASP A 289 9.49 0.21 -10.71
CA ASP A 289 9.81 0.08 -12.13
C ASP A 289 10.52 -1.25 -12.45
N GLU A 290 9.93 -1.99 -13.39
CA GLU A 290 10.41 -3.26 -13.93
C GLU A 290 11.03 -3.11 -15.34
N SER A 291 11.36 -1.89 -15.75
CA SER A 291 12.03 -1.66 -17.03
C SER A 291 13.40 -2.32 -16.99
N ASN A 292 13.70 -3.19 -17.96
CA ASN A 292 14.90 -4.05 -17.98
C ASN A 292 14.88 -5.23 -16.98
N TYR A 293 13.69 -5.75 -16.65
CA TYR A 293 13.53 -6.99 -15.88
C TYR A 293 14.42 -8.13 -16.43
N PRO A 294 15.13 -8.90 -15.57
CA PRO A 294 15.11 -8.89 -14.10
C PRO A 294 16.09 -7.90 -13.46
N CYS A 295 16.89 -7.17 -14.25
CA CYS A 295 17.90 -6.21 -13.82
C CYS A 295 17.36 -4.77 -13.75
N SER A 296 16.08 -4.63 -13.44
CA SER A 296 15.30 -3.39 -13.31
C SER A 296 15.59 -2.65 -11.99
N ILE A 297 14.93 -1.50 -11.77
CA ILE A 297 15.00 -0.76 -10.50
C ILE A 297 14.38 -1.59 -9.37
N SER A 298 13.20 -2.17 -9.59
CA SER A 298 12.66 -3.26 -8.79
C SER A 298 13.26 -4.57 -9.32
N ARG A 299 14.30 -5.06 -8.67
CA ARG A 299 15.13 -6.16 -9.17
C ARG A 299 14.61 -7.51 -8.70
N ALA A 300 14.65 -8.52 -9.58
CA ALA A 300 14.36 -9.92 -9.24
C ALA A 300 15.59 -10.81 -9.34
N ALA A 301 15.68 -11.84 -8.49
CA ALA A 301 16.72 -12.88 -8.56
C ALA A 301 16.30 -13.97 -9.54
N GLU A 302 16.30 -13.63 -10.84
CA GLU A 302 15.94 -14.54 -11.91
C GLU A 302 16.90 -14.40 -13.10
N GLY A 303 17.23 -15.51 -13.75
CA GLY A 303 17.94 -15.52 -15.03
C GLY A 303 19.26 -14.75 -15.03
N ALA A 304 19.23 -13.51 -15.54
CA ALA A 304 20.39 -12.63 -15.67
C ALA A 304 20.82 -11.94 -14.36
N SER A 305 20.06 -12.10 -13.27
CA SER A 305 20.36 -11.51 -11.96
C SER A 305 20.33 -12.59 -10.86
N ASP A 306 21.35 -12.60 -10.01
CA ASP A 306 21.47 -13.47 -8.83
C ASP A 306 21.07 -12.77 -7.52
N ILE A 307 20.68 -11.49 -7.60
CA ILE A 307 20.26 -10.65 -6.47
C ILE A 307 18.87 -10.06 -6.74
N ALA A 308 18.14 -9.70 -5.68
CA ALA A 308 16.80 -9.12 -5.74
C ALA A 308 16.67 -7.89 -4.82
N THR A 309 15.68 -7.04 -5.07
CA THR A 309 15.30 -5.98 -4.14
C THR A 309 14.74 -6.59 -2.86
N LEU A 310 15.51 -6.48 -1.76
CA LEU A 310 15.11 -7.06 -0.47
C LEU A 310 14.19 -6.15 0.32
N PHE A 311 14.36 -4.84 0.15
CA PHE A 311 13.44 -3.83 0.67
C PHE A 311 13.55 -2.52 -0.11
N ASN A 312 12.46 -1.76 -0.09
CA ASN A 312 12.42 -0.35 -0.40
C ASN A 312 12.26 0.46 0.89
N ILE A 313 12.89 1.62 0.96
CA ILE A 313 12.57 2.66 1.95
C ILE A 313 12.32 3.97 1.22
N ALA A 314 11.20 4.63 1.55
CA ALA A 314 10.86 5.98 1.13
C ALA A 314 10.68 6.87 2.36
N VAL A 315 11.27 8.06 2.36
CA VAL A 315 11.32 9.00 3.47
C VAL A 315 10.79 10.37 3.03
N ASP A 316 9.79 10.88 3.75
CA ASP A 316 9.38 12.28 3.69
C ASP A 316 10.23 13.05 4.69
N LEU A 317 11.22 13.80 4.20
CA LEU A 317 12.20 14.51 5.03
C LEU A 317 11.60 15.74 5.71
N LYS A 318 10.53 16.33 5.13
CA LYS A 318 9.81 17.44 5.76
C LYS A 318 8.92 16.95 6.91
N ARG A 319 8.21 15.83 6.70
CA ARG A 319 7.34 15.22 7.73
C ARG A 319 8.09 14.34 8.72
N LYS A 320 9.33 13.94 8.40
CA LYS A 320 10.18 13.05 9.20
C LYS A 320 9.49 11.70 9.44
N THR A 321 8.98 11.14 8.35
CA THR A 321 8.29 9.84 8.34
C THR A 321 8.81 8.98 7.20
N ALA A 322 8.85 7.67 7.39
CA ALA A 322 9.28 6.74 6.36
C ALA A 322 8.31 5.55 6.21
N VAL A 323 8.24 5.03 4.99
CA VAL A 323 7.58 3.76 4.66
C VAL A 323 8.67 2.78 4.21
N VAL A 324 8.61 1.56 4.74
CA VAL A 324 9.52 0.46 4.35
C VAL A 324 8.66 -0.66 3.77
N LYS A 325 8.98 -1.12 2.56
CA LYS A 325 8.34 -2.27 1.89
C LYS A 325 9.36 -3.41 1.79
N GLU A 326 9.03 -4.62 2.25
CA GLU A 326 9.93 -5.80 2.24
C GLU A 326 9.69 -6.74 1.05
N ASP A 327 8.60 -6.52 0.32
CA ASP A 327 8.19 -7.34 -0.82
C ASP A 327 7.93 -6.41 -2.00
N MET A 328 8.98 -6.15 -2.79
CA MET A 328 8.89 -5.41 -4.06
C MET A 328 8.71 -6.35 -5.26
N VAL A 329 8.67 -7.66 -5.02
CA VAL A 329 8.17 -8.66 -5.98
C VAL A 329 6.66 -8.49 -6.04
N PRO A 330 6.00 -8.51 -7.22
CA PRO A 330 4.55 -8.50 -7.29
C PRO A 330 4.04 -9.52 -6.30
N SER A 331 3.20 -9.07 -5.36
CA SER A 331 2.68 -9.88 -4.27
C SER A 331 2.39 -11.28 -4.79
N ASP A 332 2.93 -12.32 -4.16
CA ASP A 332 2.26 -13.60 -4.20
C ASP A 332 0.86 -13.31 -3.65
N GLN A 333 -0.10 -13.08 -4.56
CA GLN A 333 -1.46 -12.61 -4.23
C GLN A 333 -2.22 -13.66 -3.41
N ASP A 334 -1.60 -14.80 -3.13
CA ASP A 334 -2.15 -15.89 -2.35
C ASP A 334 -2.08 -15.62 -0.84
N GLY A 335 -2.89 -14.65 -0.40
CA GLY A 335 -3.13 -14.33 1.02
C GLY A 335 -3.92 -15.39 1.79
N TYR A 336 -4.14 -16.60 1.23
CA TYR A 336 -5.06 -17.60 1.80
C TYR A 336 -4.73 -18.06 3.23
N LYS A 337 -3.47 -17.91 3.66
CA LYS A 337 -3.00 -18.24 5.01
C LYS A 337 -3.00 -17.07 5.97
N SER A 338 -2.95 -15.84 5.46
CA SER A 338 -2.68 -14.63 6.26
C SER A 338 -3.90 -13.71 6.40
N GLN A 339 -4.86 -13.78 5.48
CA GLN A 339 -6.09 -13.01 5.54
C GLN A 339 -7.27 -13.88 5.96
N SER A 340 -7.96 -13.49 7.02
CA SER A 340 -9.19 -14.18 7.42
C SER A 340 -10.39 -13.72 6.58
N VAL A 341 -11.37 -14.61 6.40
CA VAL A 341 -12.64 -14.25 5.72
C VAL A 341 -13.36 -13.10 6.43
N LEU A 342 -13.23 -12.98 7.75
CA LEU A 342 -13.83 -11.88 8.50
C LEU A 342 -13.18 -10.53 8.19
N GLU A 343 -11.86 -10.50 8.01
CA GLU A 343 -11.14 -9.30 7.56
C GLU A 343 -11.52 -8.95 6.13
N LEU A 344 -11.60 -9.93 5.24
CA LEU A 344 -12.02 -9.71 3.84
C LEU A 344 -13.45 -9.16 3.72
N MET A 345 -14.34 -9.55 4.63
CA MET A 345 -15.73 -9.08 4.69
C MET A 345 -15.88 -7.72 5.40
N SER A 346 -14.83 -7.19 6.02
CA SER A 346 -14.86 -5.93 6.76
C SER A 346 -15.04 -4.74 5.84
N LEU A 347 -15.88 -3.79 6.24
CA LEU A 347 -16.03 -2.48 5.61
C LEU A 347 -15.56 -1.35 6.53
N LYS A 348 -14.76 -1.67 7.57
CA LYS A 348 -14.26 -0.67 8.51
C LYS A 348 -13.44 0.40 7.80
N GLY A 349 -13.80 1.67 8.04
CA GLY A 349 -13.15 2.82 7.42
C GLY A 349 -13.58 3.10 5.98
N LYS A 350 -14.59 2.40 5.47
CA LYS A 350 -15.21 2.63 4.16
C LYS A 350 -16.49 3.45 4.29
N VAL A 351 -16.80 4.26 3.28
CA VAL A 351 -18.05 5.03 3.19
C VAL A 351 -18.97 4.41 2.14
N THR A 352 -20.17 4.02 2.55
CA THR A 352 -21.20 3.43 1.69
C THR A 352 -22.39 4.37 1.50
N VAL A 353 -22.63 4.76 0.24
CA VAL A 353 -23.79 5.54 -0.18
C VAL A 353 -24.93 4.60 -0.56
N VAL A 354 -26.14 4.81 -0.03
CA VAL A 354 -27.30 3.94 -0.32
C VAL A 354 -28.51 4.79 -0.71
N THR A 355 -29.06 4.54 -1.90
CA THR A 355 -30.28 5.22 -2.36
C THR A 355 -31.53 4.40 -2.03
N GLY A 356 -32.67 5.06 -1.82
CA GLY A 356 -33.92 4.40 -1.44
C GLY A 356 -33.84 3.76 -0.04
N ALA A 357 -32.98 4.30 0.82
CA ALA A 357 -32.64 3.70 2.11
C ALA A 357 -33.33 4.32 3.31
N ALA A 358 -34.34 5.17 3.12
CA ALA A 358 -35.21 5.57 4.22
C ALA A 358 -36.11 4.42 4.69
N ARG A 359 -36.35 3.38 3.85
CA ARG A 359 -37.21 2.24 4.16
C ARG A 359 -36.85 0.98 3.35
N GLY A 360 -37.63 -0.10 3.52
CA GLY A 360 -37.58 -1.27 2.63
C GLY A 360 -36.22 -1.96 2.55
N ILE A 361 -35.84 -2.39 1.33
CA ILE A 361 -34.58 -3.09 1.07
C ILE A 361 -33.38 -2.17 1.32
N GLY A 362 -33.39 -0.94 0.80
CA GLY A 362 -32.29 0.01 0.95
C GLY A 362 -31.89 0.21 2.41
N LEU A 363 -32.88 0.40 3.30
CA LEU A 363 -32.64 0.56 4.75
C LEU A 363 -31.93 -0.65 5.36
N ALA A 364 -32.33 -1.87 4.98
CA ALA A 364 -31.72 -3.09 5.49
C ALA A 364 -30.29 -3.30 4.97
N LEU A 365 -30.03 -2.94 3.71
CA LEU A 365 -28.70 -3.01 3.11
C LEU A 365 -27.76 -1.97 3.71
N ALA A 366 -28.25 -0.74 3.93
CA ALA A 366 -27.52 0.31 4.64
C ALA A 366 -27.12 -0.14 6.05
N ARG A 367 -28.07 -0.72 6.81
CA ARG A 367 -27.77 -1.32 8.12
C ARG A 367 -26.75 -2.45 8.03
N GLY A 368 -26.86 -3.32 7.02
CA GLY A 368 -25.92 -4.42 6.80
C GLY A 368 -24.50 -3.96 6.52
N ALA A 369 -24.32 -2.93 5.69
CA ALA A 369 -23.01 -2.32 5.46
C ALA A 369 -22.46 -1.67 6.75
N GLY A 370 -23.33 -1.03 7.55
CA GLY A 370 -22.96 -0.46 8.84
C GLY A 370 -22.53 -1.51 9.87
N GLU A 371 -23.20 -2.67 9.91
CA GLU A 371 -22.81 -3.81 10.75
C GLU A 371 -21.43 -4.39 10.39
N LEU A 372 -20.99 -4.21 9.14
CA LEU A 372 -19.63 -4.54 8.69
C LEU A 372 -18.61 -3.41 8.94
N GLY A 373 -19.03 -2.30 9.56
CA GLY A 373 -18.17 -1.19 9.97
C GLY A 373 -18.09 -0.01 9.00
N SER A 374 -18.94 0.02 7.97
CA SER A 374 -18.98 1.15 7.03
C SER A 374 -19.70 2.36 7.61
N ASP A 375 -19.16 3.55 7.38
CA ASP A 375 -19.91 4.79 7.51
C ASP A 375 -20.98 4.88 6.41
N ILE A 376 -22.18 5.36 6.74
CA ILE A 376 -23.36 5.24 5.86
C ILE A 376 -23.92 6.62 5.49
N ALA A 377 -24.04 6.87 4.18
CA ALA A 377 -24.80 8.00 3.65
C ALA A 377 -26.11 7.49 3.01
N VAL A 378 -27.25 7.83 3.61
CA VAL A 378 -28.58 7.44 3.14
C VAL A 378 -29.18 8.53 2.28
N LEU A 379 -29.61 8.18 1.06
CA LEU A 379 -30.33 9.05 0.14
C LEU A 379 -31.74 8.53 -0.06
N ASP A 380 -32.73 9.40 0.08
CA ASP A 380 -34.13 9.07 -0.23
C ASP A 380 -34.95 10.32 -0.57
N ALA A 381 -36.05 10.15 -1.30
CA ALA A 381 -36.97 11.23 -1.64
C ALA A 381 -37.94 11.57 -0.48
N LEU A 382 -38.10 10.66 0.49
CA LEU A 382 -38.91 10.91 1.69
C LEU A 382 -38.41 12.15 2.45
N GLN A 383 -39.29 12.76 3.24
CA GLN A 383 -38.92 13.93 4.03
C GLN A 383 -38.04 13.52 5.22
N GLU A 384 -38.41 12.43 5.89
CA GLU A 384 -37.72 11.88 7.04
C GLU A 384 -37.39 10.39 6.80
N PRO A 385 -36.25 9.89 7.29
CA PRO A 385 -35.93 8.47 7.23
C PRO A 385 -36.75 7.67 8.25
N SER A 386 -36.70 6.34 8.17
CA SER A 386 -37.19 5.48 9.26
C SER A 386 -36.53 5.86 10.59
N GLU A 387 -37.30 5.85 11.68
CA GLU A 387 -36.81 6.03 13.06
C GLU A 387 -35.72 5.00 13.42
N ASP A 388 -35.72 3.84 12.75
CA ASP A 388 -34.70 2.81 12.91
C ASP A 388 -33.29 3.36 12.65
N LEU A 389 -33.13 4.30 11.72
CA LEU A 389 -31.82 4.80 11.28
C LEU A 389 -31.03 5.45 12.44
N ALA A 390 -31.71 6.19 13.32
CA ALA A 390 -31.10 6.85 14.47
C ALA A 390 -30.77 5.89 15.64
N SER A 391 -31.35 4.68 15.64
CA SER A 391 -31.29 3.75 16.77
C SER A 391 -30.33 2.57 16.57
N TRP A 392 -29.58 2.55 15.47
CA TRP A 392 -28.73 1.40 15.11
C TRP A 392 -27.61 1.11 16.12
N GLY A 393 -27.02 2.12 16.77
CA GLY A 393 -25.99 1.92 17.79
C GLY A 393 -24.73 1.19 17.30
N LEU A 394 -24.41 1.28 16.01
CA LEU A 394 -23.34 0.48 15.35
C LEU A 394 -21.93 1.09 15.47
N GLY A 395 -21.78 2.27 16.09
CA GLY A 395 -20.47 2.92 16.23
C GLY A 395 -19.88 3.47 14.92
N VAL A 396 -20.71 3.62 13.88
CA VAL A 396 -20.37 4.22 12.58
C VAL A 396 -21.09 5.55 12.40
N ARG A 397 -20.57 6.41 11.53
CA ARG A 397 -21.26 7.66 11.15
C ARG A 397 -22.42 7.36 10.22
N VAL A 398 -23.55 8.01 10.44
CA VAL A 398 -24.74 7.88 9.58
C VAL A 398 -25.27 9.27 9.22
N GLY A 399 -25.40 9.55 7.93
CA GLY A 399 -25.94 10.80 7.39
C GLY A 399 -27.17 10.55 6.55
N TYR A 400 -28.17 11.44 6.62
CA TYR A 400 -29.37 11.39 5.80
C TYR A 400 -29.45 12.58 4.85
N TYR A 401 -29.70 12.30 3.57
CA TYR A 401 -29.71 13.28 2.49
C TYR A 401 -31.00 13.15 1.68
N ARG A 402 -31.94 14.07 1.91
CA ARG A 402 -33.18 14.12 1.14
C ARG A 402 -32.89 14.49 -0.33
N THR A 403 -33.09 13.52 -1.22
CA THR A 403 -32.76 13.63 -2.66
C THR A 403 -33.69 12.77 -3.50
N ASP A 404 -34.28 13.36 -4.54
CA ASP A 404 -34.96 12.61 -5.59
C ASP A 404 -33.97 12.24 -6.69
N VAL A 405 -33.77 10.93 -6.92
CA VAL A 405 -32.82 10.41 -7.91
C VAL A 405 -33.18 10.80 -9.36
N THR A 406 -34.39 11.31 -9.61
CA THR A 406 -34.80 11.83 -10.91
C THR A 406 -34.39 13.29 -11.15
N LYS A 407 -33.82 13.96 -10.14
CA LYS A 407 -33.38 15.35 -10.18
C LYS A 407 -31.85 15.42 -10.20
N PHE A 408 -31.26 15.37 -11.40
CA PHE A 408 -29.82 15.22 -11.58
C PHE A 408 -28.98 16.31 -10.87
N ASP A 409 -29.40 17.58 -10.91
CA ASP A 409 -28.66 18.67 -10.26
C ASP A 409 -28.68 18.52 -8.72
N GLN A 410 -29.84 18.17 -8.16
CA GLN A 410 -29.97 17.89 -6.72
C GLN A 410 -29.11 16.69 -6.34
N LEU A 411 -29.13 15.63 -7.15
CA LEU A 411 -28.34 14.43 -6.94
C LEU A 411 -26.84 14.73 -6.95
N THR A 412 -26.37 15.52 -7.91
CA THR A 412 -24.98 15.94 -8.03
C THR A 412 -24.51 16.70 -6.78
N GLU A 413 -25.32 17.66 -6.33
CA GLU A 413 -25.04 18.44 -5.14
C GLU A 413 -25.02 17.57 -3.86
N THR A 414 -25.93 16.59 -3.76
CA THR A 414 -25.94 15.64 -2.65
C THR A 414 -24.67 14.80 -2.61
N PHE A 415 -24.22 14.27 -3.74
CA PHE A 415 -22.96 13.50 -3.79
C PHE A 415 -21.74 14.34 -3.42
N ARG A 416 -21.71 15.61 -3.82
CA ARG A 416 -20.67 16.56 -3.38
C ARG A 416 -20.65 16.71 -1.85
N LYS A 417 -21.81 16.95 -1.24
CA LYS A 417 -21.93 17.09 0.23
C LYS A 417 -21.52 15.82 0.96
N ILE A 418 -21.92 14.65 0.49
CA ILE A 418 -21.51 13.37 1.08
C ILE A 418 -19.99 13.24 1.07
N ASN A 419 -19.35 13.57 -0.05
CA ASN A 419 -17.90 13.50 -0.16
C ASN A 419 -17.20 14.46 0.84
N GLU A 420 -17.78 15.63 1.08
CA GLU A 420 -17.29 16.59 2.09
C GLU A 420 -17.50 16.11 3.53
N ASP A 421 -18.70 15.63 3.85
CA ASP A 421 -19.08 15.20 5.20
C ASP A 421 -18.32 13.93 5.63
N PHE A 422 -18.07 13.01 4.68
CA PHE A 422 -17.46 11.72 4.98
C PHE A 422 -15.98 11.61 4.59
N GLY A 423 -15.46 12.52 3.75
CA GLY A 423 -14.07 12.54 3.27
C GLY A 423 -13.82 11.62 2.06
N GLY A 424 -14.86 11.03 1.50
CA GLY A 424 -14.76 10.09 0.38
C GLY A 424 -16.01 9.23 0.20
N ILE A 425 -16.06 8.51 -0.92
CA ILE A 425 -17.06 7.47 -1.21
C ILE A 425 -16.31 6.24 -1.71
N ASP A 426 -16.41 5.12 -0.98
CA ASP A 426 -15.80 3.84 -1.36
C ASP A 426 -16.81 2.87 -1.99
N ASN A 427 -18.08 3.00 -1.61
CA ASN A 427 -19.14 2.06 -1.95
C ASN A 427 -20.44 2.77 -2.33
N CYS A 428 -21.21 2.20 -3.26
CA CYS A 428 -22.53 2.68 -3.62
C CYS A 428 -23.54 1.54 -3.82
N ILE A 429 -24.74 1.69 -3.27
CA ILE A 429 -25.87 0.78 -3.45
C ILE A 429 -27.03 1.55 -4.10
N THR A 430 -27.43 1.15 -5.30
CA THR A 430 -28.56 1.76 -6.01
C THR A 430 -29.85 0.96 -5.75
N ALA A 431 -30.52 1.24 -4.63
CA ALA A 431 -31.72 0.52 -4.20
C ALA A 431 -33.03 1.31 -4.36
N ALA A 432 -32.98 2.59 -4.77
CA ALA A 432 -34.18 3.35 -5.11
C ALA A 432 -34.95 2.68 -6.27
N GLY A 433 -36.25 2.51 -6.11
CA GLY A 433 -37.09 1.91 -7.15
C GLY A 433 -38.57 1.99 -6.88
N ILE A 434 -39.36 1.98 -7.95
CA ILE A 434 -40.81 1.93 -7.93
C ILE A 434 -41.32 0.83 -8.88
N VAL A 435 -42.52 0.33 -8.58
CA VAL A 435 -43.24 -0.65 -9.39
C VAL A 435 -44.65 -0.16 -9.65
N LEU A 436 -45.18 -0.52 -10.82
CA LEU A 436 -46.58 -0.37 -11.16
C LEU A 436 -47.06 -1.72 -11.72
N ASP A 437 -48.08 -2.30 -11.08
CA ASP A 437 -48.76 -3.50 -11.54
C ASP A 437 -50.06 -3.08 -12.24
N LYS A 438 -50.06 -3.12 -13.57
CA LYS A 438 -51.14 -2.62 -14.42
C LYS A 438 -51.18 -3.37 -15.75
N PRO A 439 -52.39 -3.70 -16.28
CA PRO A 439 -52.50 -4.36 -17.57
C PRO A 439 -51.74 -3.61 -18.67
N PHE A 440 -51.02 -4.34 -19.52
CA PHE A 440 -50.11 -3.76 -20.51
C PHE A 440 -50.78 -2.71 -21.41
N LEU A 441 -52.03 -2.96 -21.83
CA LEU A 441 -52.78 -2.07 -22.72
C LEU A 441 -53.26 -0.77 -22.05
N GLU A 442 -53.16 -0.66 -20.72
CA GLU A 442 -53.62 0.51 -19.95
C GLU A 442 -52.46 1.43 -19.52
N HIS A 443 -51.22 1.02 -19.75
CA HIS A 443 -50.04 1.81 -19.40
C HIS A 443 -50.03 3.16 -20.10
N GLN A 444 -49.86 4.24 -19.33
CA GLN A 444 -49.66 5.57 -19.87
C GLN A 444 -48.17 5.87 -20.05
N TRP A 445 -47.87 6.83 -20.93
CA TRP A 445 -46.50 7.25 -21.22
C TRP A 445 -45.81 7.78 -19.97
N GLU A 446 -46.47 8.66 -19.21
CA GLU A 446 -45.91 9.36 -18.06
C GLU A 446 -45.61 8.39 -16.90
N GLU A 447 -46.50 7.43 -16.67
CA GLU A 447 -46.31 6.37 -15.68
C GLU A 447 -45.08 5.52 -16.02
N SER A 448 -44.96 5.13 -17.29
CA SER A 448 -43.87 4.30 -17.78
C SER A 448 -42.53 5.05 -17.75
N ALA A 449 -42.52 6.30 -18.19
CA ALA A 449 -41.36 7.19 -18.13
C ALA A 449 -40.90 7.41 -16.69
N ARG A 450 -41.84 7.55 -15.74
CA ARG A 450 -41.50 7.68 -14.31
C ARG A 450 -40.77 6.45 -13.77
N ILE A 451 -41.22 5.24 -14.11
CA ILE A 451 -40.56 3.99 -13.70
C ILE A 451 -39.14 3.94 -14.26
N LEU A 452 -38.96 4.25 -15.54
CA LEU A 452 -37.64 4.27 -16.18
C LEU A 452 -36.72 5.34 -15.59
N ASN A 453 -37.24 6.55 -15.32
CA ASN A 453 -36.47 7.63 -14.72
C ASN A 453 -35.99 7.30 -13.31
N VAL A 454 -36.84 6.69 -12.48
CA VAL A 454 -36.43 6.28 -11.12
C VAL A 454 -35.51 5.07 -11.17
N ASN A 455 -35.96 3.98 -11.80
CA ASN A 455 -35.29 2.69 -11.69
C ASN A 455 -34.00 2.64 -12.51
N VAL A 456 -33.99 3.21 -13.72
CA VAL A 456 -32.87 3.12 -14.67
C VAL A 456 -32.01 4.37 -14.61
N MET A 457 -32.58 5.55 -14.90
CA MET A 457 -31.79 6.79 -14.96
C MET A 457 -31.25 7.18 -13.58
N GLY A 458 -32.06 7.03 -12.53
CA GLY A 458 -31.62 7.23 -11.15
C GLY A 458 -30.44 6.32 -10.79
N THR A 459 -30.53 5.02 -11.09
CA THR A 459 -29.42 4.07 -10.89
C THR A 459 -28.17 4.48 -11.67
N LEU A 460 -28.31 4.79 -12.96
CA LEU A 460 -27.21 5.17 -13.84
C LEU A 460 -26.45 6.39 -13.30
N PHE A 461 -27.17 7.45 -12.93
CA PHE A 461 -26.53 8.69 -12.50
C PHE A 461 -26.00 8.62 -11.07
N CYS A 462 -26.63 7.85 -10.18
CA CYS A 462 -26.03 7.55 -8.88
C CYS A 462 -24.72 6.79 -9.03
N ALA A 463 -24.68 5.77 -9.90
CA ALA A 463 -23.46 5.01 -10.19
C ALA A 463 -22.39 5.90 -10.84
N GLN A 464 -22.77 6.79 -11.76
CA GLN A 464 -21.84 7.73 -12.39
C GLN A 464 -21.21 8.69 -11.36
N LEU A 465 -22.00 9.26 -10.46
CA LEU A 465 -21.50 10.18 -9.45
C LEU A 465 -20.63 9.47 -8.41
N ALA A 466 -21.03 8.27 -7.99
CA ALA A 466 -20.20 7.41 -7.14
C ALA A 466 -18.86 7.08 -7.81
N ALA A 467 -18.87 6.65 -9.08
CA ALA A 467 -17.68 6.30 -9.83
C ALA A 467 -16.75 7.50 -10.03
N LYS A 468 -17.29 8.69 -10.32
CA LYS A 468 -16.50 9.94 -10.39
C LYS A 468 -15.80 10.24 -9.06
N ALA A 469 -16.51 10.08 -7.94
CA ALA A 469 -15.91 10.26 -6.63
C ALA A 469 -14.81 9.21 -6.36
N MET A 470 -15.06 7.93 -6.62
CA MET A 470 -14.09 6.84 -6.46
C MET A 470 -12.84 7.06 -7.33
N GLN A 471 -13.04 7.44 -8.59
CA GLN A 471 -11.97 7.75 -9.54
C GLN A 471 -11.12 8.93 -9.05
N ALA A 472 -11.75 10.02 -8.60
CA ALA A 472 -11.03 11.19 -8.09
C ALA A 472 -10.20 10.88 -6.84
N GLN A 473 -10.62 9.88 -6.04
CA GLN A 473 -9.89 9.43 -4.86
C GLN A 473 -8.74 8.45 -5.19
N ASN A 474 -8.73 7.85 -6.38
CA ASN A 474 -7.76 6.83 -6.83
C ASN A 474 -7.58 5.63 -5.87
N ARG A 475 -8.67 5.15 -5.26
CA ARG A 475 -8.65 4.02 -4.29
C ARG A 475 -9.57 2.86 -4.70
N GLY A 476 -10.10 2.87 -5.92
CA GLY A 476 -11.10 1.91 -6.39
C GLY A 476 -12.46 2.07 -5.68
N GLY A 477 -13.28 1.02 -5.76
CA GLY A 477 -14.56 0.99 -5.05
C GLY A 477 -15.49 -0.14 -5.49
N SER A 478 -16.69 -0.19 -4.89
CA SER A 478 -17.72 -1.17 -5.27
C SER A 478 -19.10 -0.54 -5.43
N ILE A 479 -19.78 -0.88 -6.54
CA ILE A 479 -21.14 -0.47 -6.83
C ILE A 479 -22.02 -1.72 -6.91
N VAL A 480 -23.07 -1.75 -6.10
CA VAL A 480 -24.06 -2.83 -6.08
C VAL A 480 -25.42 -2.29 -6.51
N MET A 481 -25.95 -2.79 -7.62
CA MET A 481 -27.22 -2.38 -8.16
C MET A 481 -28.34 -3.35 -7.79
N ILE A 482 -29.47 -2.83 -7.30
CA ILE A 482 -30.60 -3.69 -6.96
C ILE A 482 -31.52 -3.86 -8.19
N ALA A 483 -31.39 -5.03 -8.81
CA ALA A 483 -32.23 -5.49 -9.90
C ALA A 483 -33.51 -6.17 -9.33
N SER A 484 -33.94 -7.29 -9.90
CA SER A 484 -35.11 -8.07 -9.44
C SER A 484 -35.19 -9.38 -10.22
N ASN A 485 -35.76 -10.43 -9.62
CA ASN A 485 -36.14 -11.64 -10.34
C ASN A 485 -37.09 -11.37 -11.54
N ALA A 486 -37.83 -10.25 -11.52
CA ALA A 486 -38.67 -9.82 -12.65
C ALA A 486 -37.87 -9.49 -13.92
N ALA A 487 -36.54 -9.39 -13.85
CA ALA A 487 -35.66 -9.28 -15.01
C ALA A 487 -35.52 -10.61 -15.78
N TYR A 488 -35.80 -11.74 -15.13
CA TYR A 488 -35.59 -13.09 -15.68
C TYR A 488 -36.88 -13.76 -16.15
N GLY A 489 -38.01 -13.41 -15.54
CA GLY A 489 -39.28 -14.05 -15.85
C GLY A 489 -40.48 -13.22 -15.42
N ALA A 490 -41.57 -13.39 -16.17
CA ALA A 490 -42.86 -12.85 -15.78
C ALA A 490 -43.49 -13.71 -14.69
N LEU A 491 -44.14 -13.06 -13.72
CA LEU A 491 -44.91 -13.75 -12.70
C LEU A 491 -46.33 -13.99 -13.21
N PRO A 492 -46.81 -15.25 -13.23
CA PRO A 492 -48.22 -15.52 -13.51
C PRO A 492 -49.10 -14.69 -12.57
N SER A 493 -50.20 -14.13 -13.06
CA SER A 493 -51.13 -13.24 -12.34
C SER A 493 -50.62 -11.83 -11.96
N ARG A 494 -49.49 -11.39 -12.52
CA ARG A 494 -48.99 -10.01 -12.37
C ARG A 494 -48.75 -9.35 -13.72
N THR A 495 -48.95 -8.05 -13.78
CA THR A 495 -48.85 -7.23 -14.99
C THR A 495 -47.83 -6.11 -14.80
N MET A 496 -46.54 -6.46 -14.84
CA MET A 496 -45.43 -5.57 -14.46
C MET A 496 -44.42 -5.37 -15.60
N ALA A 497 -44.89 -5.25 -16.85
CA ALA A 497 -44.03 -5.26 -18.04
C ALA A 497 -42.94 -4.19 -18.01
N VAL A 498 -43.28 -2.93 -17.71
CA VAL A 498 -42.32 -1.82 -17.64
C VAL A 498 -41.34 -1.98 -16.48
N TYR A 499 -41.80 -2.49 -15.34
CA TYR A 499 -40.92 -2.77 -14.20
C TYR A 499 -39.92 -3.87 -14.53
N GLY A 500 -40.37 -4.99 -15.09
CA GLY A 500 -39.49 -6.08 -15.54
C GLY A 500 -38.45 -5.59 -16.55
N ALA A 501 -38.87 -4.80 -17.54
CA ALA A 501 -37.97 -4.16 -18.50
C ALA A 501 -36.93 -3.25 -17.81
N SER A 502 -37.37 -2.42 -16.84
CA SER A 502 -36.47 -1.54 -16.09
C SER A 502 -35.42 -2.31 -15.29
N LYS A 503 -35.78 -3.49 -14.73
CA LYS A 503 -34.85 -4.33 -13.97
C LYS A 503 -33.92 -5.16 -14.87
N GLY A 504 -34.39 -5.55 -16.06
CA GLY A 504 -33.53 -6.08 -17.12
C GLY A 504 -32.50 -5.05 -17.62
N ALA A 505 -32.86 -3.77 -17.68
CA ALA A 505 -31.90 -2.71 -17.99
C ALA A 505 -30.78 -2.62 -16.94
N ILE A 506 -31.08 -2.85 -15.65
CA ILE A 506 -30.07 -2.84 -14.58
C ILE A 506 -29.06 -3.98 -14.72
N THR A 507 -29.52 -5.21 -15.01
CA THR A 507 -28.58 -6.33 -15.19
C THR A 507 -27.70 -6.14 -16.43
N SER A 508 -28.21 -5.52 -17.50
CA SER A 508 -27.39 -5.16 -18.66
C SER A 508 -26.40 -4.03 -18.35
N LEU A 509 -26.86 -2.96 -17.67
CA LEU A 509 -26.03 -1.82 -17.31
C LEU A 509 -24.86 -2.24 -16.41
N THR A 510 -25.11 -3.15 -15.47
CA THR A 510 -24.10 -3.70 -14.57
C THR A 510 -22.90 -4.26 -15.33
N ARG A 511 -23.13 -5.05 -16.37
CA ARG A 511 -22.06 -5.66 -17.18
C ARG A 511 -21.24 -4.63 -17.95
N ALA A 512 -21.91 -3.62 -18.52
CA ALA A 512 -21.24 -2.55 -19.25
C ALA A 512 -20.32 -1.76 -18.31
N LEU A 513 -20.86 -1.29 -17.18
CA LEU A 513 -20.10 -0.50 -16.21
C LEU A 513 -18.98 -1.31 -15.54
N ALA A 514 -19.16 -2.61 -15.33
CA ALA A 514 -18.11 -3.48 -14.80
C ALA A 514 -16.85 -3.50 -15.67
N VAL A 515 -17.01 -3.39 -17.00
CA VAL A 515 -15.88 -3.34 -17.94
C VAL A 515 -15.31 -1.92 -18.01
N GLU A 516 -16.18 -0.92 -18.18
CA GLU A 516 -15.76 0.47 -18.35
C GLU A 516 -15.00 1.03 -17.13
N LEU A 517 -15.38 0.60 -15.93
CA LEU A 517 -14.83 1.11 -14.68
C LEU A 517 -13.71 0.24 -14.09
N ALA A 518 -13.41 -0.94 -14.67
CA ALA A 518 -12.37 -1.85 -14.19
C ALA A 518 -10.99 -1.19 -14.14
N GLN A 519 -10.67 -0.34 -15.12
CA GLN A 519 -9.41 0.42 -15.19
C GLN A 519 -9.19 1.36 -13.98
N PHE A 520 -10.26 1.69 -13.24
CA PHE A 520 -10.20 2.53 -12.05
C PHE A 520 -10.24 1.71 -10.75
N GLY A 521 -10.16 0.37 -10.83
CA GLY A 521 -10.31 -0.51 -9.67
C GLY A 521 -11.73 -0.52 -9.08
N ILE A 522 -12.75 -0.14 -9.87
CA ILE A 522 -14.14 -0.09 -9.42
C ILE A 522 -14.88 -1.34 -9.92
N ARG A 523 -15.47 -2.08 -8.98
CA ARG A 523 -16.29 -3.26 -9.28
C ARG A 523 -17.76 -2.89 -9.37
N VAL A 524 -18.48 -3.47 -10.30
CA VAL A 524 -19.92 -3.23 -10.46
C VAL A 524 -20.65 -4.55 -10.54
N ASN A 525 -21.54 -4.80 -9.60
CA ASN A 525 -22.34 -6.02 -9.55
C ASN A 525 -23.81 -5.69 -9.30
N SER A 526 -24.68 -6.67 -9.49
CA SER A 526 -26.10 -6.55 -9.19
C SER A 526 -26.61 -7.70 -8.33
N VAL A 527 -27.68 -7.43 -7.60
CA VAL A 527 -28.43 -8.43 -6.85
C VAL A 527 -29.87 -8.36 -7.33
N SER A 528 -30.47 -9.52 -7.60
CA SER A 528 -31.84 -9.68 -8.08
C SER A 528 -32.72 -10.38 -7.04
N PRO A 529 -33.41 -9.61 -6.16
CA PRO A 529 -34.29 -10.18 -5.16
C PRO A 529 -35.57 -10.77 -5.76
N GLY A 530 -36.11 -11.79 -5.10
CA GLY A 530 -37.49 -12.27 -5.28
C GLY A 530 -38.51 -11.48 -4.46
N PHE A 531 -39.55 -12.16 -3.98
CA PHE A 531 -40.50 -11.55 -3.04
C PHE A 531 -39.83 -11.31 -1.69
N ILE A 532 -39.65 -10.04 -1.33
CA ILE A 532 -39.09 -9.64 -0.03
C ILE A 532 -40.16 -8.91 0.78
N ALA A 533 -40.29 -9.26 2.06
CA ALA A 533 -41.20 -8.65 3.03
C ALA A 533 -40.79 -7.21 3.37
N THR A 534 -41.02 -6.31 2.41
CA THR A 534 -40.96 -4.86 2.52
C THR A 534 -42.37 -4.31 2.73
N GLU A 535 -42.47 -3.03 3.08
CA GLU A 535 -43.76 -2.34 3.22
C GLU A 535 -44.63 -2.52 1.96
N MET A 536 -44.02 -2.44 0.77
CA MET A 536 -44.69 -2.64 -0.52
C MET A 536 -45.38 -4.01 -0.64
N ILE A 537 -44.71 -5.09 -0.24
CA ILE A 537 -45.28 -6.46 -0.31
C ILE A 537 -46.23 -6.71 0.87
N MET A 538 -45.94 -6.13 2.04
CA MET A 538 -46.76 -6.29 3.23
C MET A 538 -48.08 -5.51 3.14
N ASP A 539 -48.13 -4.39 2.43
CA ASP A 539 -49.38 -3.66 2.19
C ASP A 539 -50.30 -4.44 1.24
N VAL A 540 -49.71 -5.07 0.22
CA VAL A 540 -50.41 -5.98 -0.69
C VAL A 540 -50.98 -7.18 0.07
N SER A 541 -50.23 -7.76 1.03
CA SER A 541 -50.71 -8.89 1.81
C SER A 541 -51.88 -8.56 2.74
N ARG A 542 -51.97 -7.31 3.20
CA ARG A 542 -53.11 -6.81 4.00
C ARG A 542 -54.36 -6.61 3.16
N GLN A 543 -54.22 -6.40 1.85
CA GLN A 543 -55.32 -6.13 0.93
C GLN A 543 -55.81 -7.39 0.21
N ASP A 544 -54.94 -8.37 -0.04
CA ASP A 544 -55.27 -9.61 -0.73
C ASP A 544 -54.58 -10.83 -0.09
N ALA A 545 -55.36 -11.60 0.69
CA ALA A 545 -54.88 -12.79 1.37
C ALA A 545 -54.52 -13.96 0.41
N ASN A 546 -55.18 -14.05 -0.74
CA ASN A 546 -54.88 -15.10 -1.73
C ASN A 546 -53.53 -14.83 -2.38
N LEU A 547 -53.27 -13.57 -2.68
CA LEU A 547 -51.99 -13.15 -3.22
C LEU A 547 -50.84 -13.33 -2.22
N TRP A 548 -51.08 -13.05 -0.94
CA TRP A 548 -50.10 -13.36 0.10
C TRP A 548 -49.77 -14.86 0.16
N LYS A 549 -50.79 -15.72 0.04
CA LYS A 549 -50.59 -17.17 -0.05
C LYS A 549 -49.75 -17.53 -1.27
N THR A 550 -50.01 -16.93 -2.43
CA THR A 550 -49.20 -17.11 -3.65
C THR A 550 -47.75 -16.68 -3.45
N PHE A 551 -47.48 -15.52 -2.84
CA PHE A 551 -46.11 -15.07 -2.57
C PHE A 551 -45.34 -16.03 -1.65
N ASN A 552 -46.02 -16.65 -0.69
CA ASN A 552 -45.39 -17.64 0.18
C ASN A 552 -45.20 -19.00 -0.51
N SER A 553 -46.15 -19.46 -1.31
CA SER A 553 -46.11 -20.81 -1.88
C SER A 553 -45.39 -20.92 -3.23
N THR A 554 -45.15 -19.81 -3.93
CA THR A 554 -44.51 -19.85 -5.26
C THR A 554 -43.01 -20.12 -5.19
N PRO A 555 -42.23 -19.51 -4.28
CA PRO A 555 -40.82 -19.86 -4.11
C PRO A 555 -40.67 -21.32 -3.68
N PRO A 556 -39.73 -22.10 -4.26
CA PRO A 556 -39.39 -23.44 -3.78
C PRO A 556 -39.12 -23.53 -2.27
N LEU A 557 -38.52 -22.49 -1.66
CA LEU A 557 -38.33 -22.42 -0.20
C LEU A 557 -39.60 -22.13 0.61
N GLN A 558 -40.76 -22.02 -0.04
CA GLN A 558 -42.10 -21.89 0.57
C GLN A 558 -42.24 -20.74 1.57
N ARG A 559 -41.55 -19.62 1.31
CA ARG A 559 -41.68 -18.39 2.09
C ARG A 559 -41.36 -17.16 1.28
N VAL A 560 -41.92 -16.03 1.70
CA VAL A 560 -41.41 -14.71 1.32
C VAL A 560 -40.03 -14.49 1.97
N GLY A 561 -39.10 -13.90 1.22
CA GLY A 561 -37.79 -13.51 1.71
C GLY A 561 -37.88 -12.41 2.77
N ALA A 562 -37.02 -12.44 3.77
CA ALA A 562 -36.85 -11.36 4.72
C ALA A 562 -35.78 -10.39 4.20
N ARG A 563 -35.85 -9.11 4.60
CA ARG A 563 -34.85 -8.11 4.20
C ARG A 563 -33.40 -8.52 4.56
N GLN A 564 -33.25 -9.27 5.66
CA GLN A 564 -31.96 -9.79 6.11
C GLN A 564 -31.33 -10.84 5.18
N ASP A 565 -32.13 -11.53 4.35
CA ASP A 565 -31.63 -12.52 3.39
C ASP A 565 -30.74 -11.89 2.31
N LEU A 566 -30.80 -10.56 2.14
CA LEU A 566 -29.99 -9.81 1.17
C LEU A 566 -28.69 -9.24 1.75
N LYS A 567 -28.59 -9.09 3.07
CA LYS A 567 -27.49 -8.34 3.71
C LYS A 567 -26.14 -8.98 3.46
N GLY A 568 -26.05 -10.31 3.63
CA GLY A 568 -24.79 -11.04 3.51
C GLY A 568 -24.18 -10.95 2.11
N ILE A 569 -24.98 -11.15 1.06
CA ILE A 569 -24.48 -11.09 -0.32
C ILE A 569 -24.10 -9.67 -0.75
N VAL A 570 -24.86 -8.67 -0.33
CA VAL A 570 -24.52 -7.28 -0.64
C VAL A 570 -23.25 -6.87 0.11
N GLY A 571 -23.10 -7.26 1.38
CA GLY A 571 -21.87 -7.08 2.16
C GLY A 571 -20.66 -7.71 1.48
N TYR A 572 -20.78 -8.96 1.02
CA TYR A 572 -19.75 -9.64 0.23
C TYR A 572 -19.36 -8.82 -1.00
N LEU A 573 -20.33 -8.43 -1.84
CA LEU A 573 -20.07 -7.70 -3.08
C LEU A 573 -19.44 -6.31 -2.85
N LEU A 574 -19.73 -5.66 -1.72
CA LEU A 574 -19.11 -4.39 -1.34
C LEU A 574 -17.68 -4.55 -0.81
N SER A 575 -17.37 -5.69 -0.19
CA SER A 575 -16.11 -5.94 0.52
C SER A 575 -14.98 -6.48 -0.38
N ASP A 576 -13.78 -6.56 0.19
CA ASP A 576 -12.60 -7.13 -0.46
C ASP A 576 -12.72 -8.65 -0.67
N ALA A 577 -13.65 -9.33 0.03
CA ALA A 577 -13.99 -10.72 -0.26
C ALA A 577 -14.48 -10.93 -1.70
N ALA A 578 -15.00 -9.88 -2.35
CA ALA A 578 -15.42 -9.88 -3.75
C ALA A 578 -14.42 -9.18 -4.68
N ALA A 579 -13.14 -9.06 -4.30
CA ALA A 579 -12.11 -8.37 -5.08
C ALA A 579 -12.00 -8.87 -6.54
N TYR A 580 -12.28 -10.15 -6.78
CA TYR A 580 -12.29 -10.75 -8.13
C TYR A 580 -13.70 -10.98 -8.71
N THR A 581 -14.73 -10.34 -8.15
CA THR A 581 -16.12 -10.43 -8.65
C THR A 581 -16.60 -9.07 -9.16
N THR A 582 -16.79 -8.98 -10.47
CA THR A 582 -17.37 -7.81 -11.16
C THR A 582 -18.21 -8.27 -12.35
N GLY A 583 -19.27 -7.53 -12.69
CA GLY A 583 -20.18 -7.83 -13.80
C GLY A 583 -21.21 -8.93 -13.53
N THR A 584 -21.30 -9.44 -12.30
CA THR A 584 -22.27 -10.51 -11.97
C THR A 584 -23.64 -9.95 -11.57
N ASP A 585 -24.69 -10.75 -11.80
CA ASP A 585 -25.98 -10.59 -11.11
C ASP A 585 -26.20 -11.81 -10.21
N VAL A 586 -26.46 -11.56 -8.93
CA VAL A 586 -26.76 -12.62 -7.96
C VAL A 586 -28.25 -12.66 -7.65
N VAL A 587 -28.91 -13.74 -8.05
CA VAL A 587 -30.33 -13.97 -7.80
C VAL A 587 -30.56 -14.45 -6.36
N VAL A 588 -31.42 -13.76 -5.62
CA VAL A 588 -31.80 -14.09 -4.23
C VAL A 588 -33.32 -14.12 -4.10
N ASP A 589 -33.92 -15.22 -4.54
CA ASP A 589 -35.38 -15.31 -4.74
C ASP A 589 -36.02 -16.58 -4.18
N GLY A 590 -35.28 -17.35 -3.37
CA GLY A 590 -35.76 -18.60 -2.81
C GLY A 590 -35.99 -19.71 -3.85
N GLY A 591 -35.37 -19.61 -5.02
CA GLY A 591 -35.43 -20.57 -6.12
C GLY A 591 -36.49 -20.27 -7.18
N LEU A 592 -37.19 -19.13 -7.09
CA LEU A 592 -38.28 -18.76 -8.00
C LEU A 592 -37.86 -18.82 -9.47
N ASN A 593 -36.66 -18.38 -9.80
CA ASN A 593 -36.13 -18.36 -11.16
C ASN A 593 -35.73 -19.75 -11.68
N CYS A 594 -35.47 -20.72 -10.78
CA CYS A 594 -35.06 -22.07 -11.16
C CYS A 594 -36.25 -22.98 -11.47
N GLY A 595 -37.43 -22.71 -10.88
CA GLY A 595 -38.64 -23.51 -11.09
C GLY A 595 -39.52 -23.59 -9.85
N ARG A 596 -40.44 -24.55 -9.85
CA ARG A 596 -41.30 -24.88 -8.70
C ARG A 596 -40.93 -26.27 -8.17
N ALA A 597 -40.94 -26.43 -6.85
CA ALA A 597 -40.72 -27.71 -6.17
C ALA A 597 -41.98 -28.58 -6.20
#